data_AF-A0A378N6W6-F1
#
_entry.id   AF-A0A378N6W6-F1
#
_cell.length_a   1.000
_cell.length_b   1.000
_cell.length_c   1.000
_cell.angle_alpha   90.00
_cell.angle_beta   90.00
_cell.angle_gamma   90.00
#
_symmetry.space_group_name_H-M   'P 1'
#
loop_
_entity.id
_entity.type
_entity.pdbx_description
1 polymer ?
#
loop_
_entity_poly.entity_id
_entity_poly.type
_entity_poly.pdbx_seq_one_letter_code
_entity_poly.pdbx_strand_id
1 'polypeptide(L)'
;MFIDPVSEKADTQAVLYELLLRLGLKLTAKVRLENKVFWVEENGLIFALLLNAADEEIIQTVIAQQPKKVIALDRLFNGNDARKKNTELQMQDAGITFFVI
;
A
#
# COMPACT_ATOMS: atom_id res chain seq x y z
N MET A 1 27.51 20.00 7.93
CA MET A 1 26.06 19.77 7.88
C MET A 1 25.82 18.38 8.43
N PHE A 2 25.22 18.28 9.61
CA PHE A 2 24.76 17.02 10.18
C PHE A 2 23.44 16.70 9.49
N ILE A 3 23.39 15.59 8.76
CA ILE A 3 22.14 15.05 8.24
C ILE A 3 21.69 14.07 9.31
N ASP A 4 20.77 14.49 10.16
CA ASP A 4 20.06 13.59 11.06
C ASP A 4 19.49 12.41 10.26
N PRO A 5 19.51 11.17 10.79
CA PRO A 5 18.89 10.04 10.12
C PRO A 5 17.37 10.16 10.26
N VAL A 6 16.77 11.04 9.47
CA VAL A 6 15.33 11.02 9.15
C VAL A 6 15.02 9.89 8.13
N SER A 7 15.95 8.95 7.98
CA SER A 7 16.33 8.20 6.77
C SER A 7 15.39 7.06 6.31
N GLU A 8 14.26 6.83 6.98
CA GLU A 8 13.30 5.80 6.52
C GLU A 8 11.85 6.24 6.74
N LYS A 9 11.57 6.87 7.90
CA LYS A 9 10.21 7.33 8.22
C LYS A 9 9.78 8.56 7.40
N ALA A 10 10.69 9.50 7.10
CA ALA A 10 10.36 10.61 6.21
C ALA A 10 10.13 10.12 4.78
N ASP A 11 10.87 9.11 4.33
CA ASP A 11 10.68 8.52 3.01
C ASP A 11 9.31 7.83 2.88
N THR A 12 8.90 7.04 3.89
CA THR A 12 7.57 6.40 3.86
C THR A 12 6.44 7.44 3.85
N GLN A 13 6.54 8.52 4.63
CA GLN A 13 5.52 9.57 4.65
C GLN A 13 5.47 10.36 3.33
N ALA A 14 6.62 10.68 2.74
CA ALA A 14 6.69 11.34 1.45
C ALA A 14 6.02 10.50 0.35
N VAL A 15 6.34 9.19 0.30
CA VAL A 15 5.73 8.24 -0.65
C VAL A 15 4.22 8.10 -0.40
N LEU A 16 3.78 8.05 0.85
CA LEU A 16 2.36 8.04 1.19
C LEU A 16 1.63 9.24 0.59
N TYR A 17 2.12 10.46 0.81
CA TYR A 17 1.47 11.67 0.29
C TYR A 17 1.53 11.76 -1.24
N GLU A 18 2.64 11.37 -1.86
CA GLU A 18 2.74 11.29 -3.32
C GLU A 18 1.67 10.33 -3.89
N LEU A 19 1.49 9.18 -3.26
CA LEU A 19 0.48 8.20 -3.67
C LEU A 19 -0.94 8.72 -3.50
N LEU A 20 -1.24 9.41 -2.40
CA LEU A 20 -2.55 10.07 -2.24
C LEU A 20 -2.84 11.00 -3.42
N LEU A 21 -1.87 11.86 -3.78
CA LEU A 21 -2.00 12.79 -4.92
C LEU A 21 -2.17 12.05 -6.25
N ARG A 22 -1.36 11.03 -6.53
CA ARG A 22 -1.44 10.24 -7.76
C ARG A 22 -2.78 9.50 -7.89
N LEU A 23 -3.36 9.08 -6.77
CA LEU A 23 -4.66 8.43 -6.71
C LEU A 23 -5.85 9.41 -6.75
N GLY A 24 -5.59 10.72 -6.73
CA GLY A 24 -6.62 11.77 -6.68
C GLY A 24 -7.31 11.87 -5.32
N LEU A 25 -6.68 11.35 -4.26
CA LEU A 25 -7.15 11.40 -2.88
C LEU A 25 -6.72 12.71 -2.20
N LYS A 26 -7.52 13.20 -1.26
CA LYS A 26 -7.18 14.41 -0.50
C LYS A 26 -6.03 14.12 0.45
N LEU A 27 -5.12 15.08 0.62
CA LEU A 27 -4.10 15.04 1.67
C LEU A 27 -4.71 15.04 3.08
N THR A 28 -5.97 15.48 3.22
CA THR A 28 -6.76 15.43 4.45
C THR A 28 -7.56 14.15 4.60
N ALA A 29 -7.37 13.15 3.73
CA ALA A 29 -8.02 11.85 3.86
C ALA A 29 -7.63 11.18 5.18
N LYS A 30 -8.54 10.36 5.73
CA LYS A 30 -8.26 9.65 6.99
C LYS A 30 -7.32 8.49 6.68
N VAL A 31 -6.10 8.57 7.23
CA VAL A 31 -5.12 7.49 7.12
C VAL A 31 -4.95 6.80 8.47
N ARG A 32 -4.98 5.47 8.48
CA ARG A 32 -4.66 4.63 9.63
C ARG A 32 -3.54 3.66 9.26
N LEU A 33 -2.57 3.47 10.15
CA LEU A 33 -1.54 2.43 10.01
C LEU A 33 -1.91 1.26 10.91
N GLU A 34 -2.19 0.11 10.31
CA GLU A 34 -2.53 -1.13 11.03
C GLU A 34 -1.86 -2.30 10.32
N ASN A 35 -1.23 -3.21 11.06
CA ASN A 35 -0.51 -4.39 10.52
C ASN A 35 0.45 -4.04 9.37
N LYS A 36 1.17 -2.91 9.48
CA LYS A 36 2.11 -2.38 8.47
C LYS A 36 1.46 -1.94 7.14
N VAL A 37 0.13 -1.85 7.09
CA VAL A 37 -0.66 -1.36 5.97
C VAL A 37 -1.18 0.04 6.27
N PHE A 38 -1.03 0.96 5.32
CA PHE A 38 -1.68 2.26 5.40
C PHE A 38 -3.07 2.17 4.77
N TRP A 39 -4.09 2.25 5.61
CA TRP A 39 -5.50 2.26 5.23
C TRP A 39 -5.95 3.70 5.03
N VAL A 40 -6.42 4.02 3.84
CA VAL A 40 -6.93 5.35 3.49
C VAL A 40 -8.44 5.24 3.28
N GLU A 41 -9.20 6.08 3.98
CA GLU A 41 -10.65 6.16 3.85
C GLU A 41 -11.04 7.51 3.27
N GLU A 42 -11.71 7.50 2.12
CA GLU A 42 -12.20 8.70 1.46
C GLU A 42 -13.49 8.42 0.70
N ASN A 43 -14.51 9.27 0.90
CA ASN A 43 -15.84 9.15 0.26
C ASN A 43 -16.49 7.77 0.43
N GLY A 44 -16.29 7.11 1.58
CA GLY A 44 -16.82 5.78 1.87
C GLY A 44 -16.08 4.63 1.17
N LEU A 45 -14.99 4.91 0.48
CA LEU A 45 -14.09 3.92 -0.11
C LEU A 45 -12.86 3.72 0.77
N ILE A 46 -12.39 2.48 0.81
CA ILE A 46 -11.18 2.08 1.53
C ILE A 46 -10.11 1.69 0.52
N PHE A 47 -8.89 2.19 0.73
CA PHE A 47 -7.69 1.88 -0.04
C PHE A 47 -6.63 1.33 0.91
N ALA A 48 -5.82 0.38 0.43
CA ALA A 48 -4.68 -0.15 1.18
C ALA A 48 -3.37 0.18 0.44
N LEU A 49 -2.41 0.77 1.15
CA LEU A 49 -1.09 1.10 0.63
C LEU A 49 -0.03 0.28 1.38
N LEU A 50 0.66 -0.58 0.63
CA LEU A 50 1.73 -1.45 1.10
C LEU A 50 3.08 -0.77 0.78
N LEU A 51 3.64 -0.06 1.77
CA LEU A 51 4.86 0.73 1.59
C LEU A 51 6.11 0.08 2.19
N ASN A 52 5.91 -0.76 3.20
CA ASN A 52 7.01 -1.32 4.01
C ASN A 52 7.08 -2.85 3.93
N ALA A 53 5.95 -3.54 3.74
CA ALA A 53 5.89 -5.00 3.66
C ALA A 53 4.67 -5.47 2.86
N ALA A 54 4.80 -6.63 2.23
CA ALA A 54 3.75 -7.31 1.45
C ALA A 54 3.94 -8.83 1.51
N ASP A 55 4.23 -9.34 2.71
CA ASP A 55 4.27 -10.79 2.97
C ASP A 55 2.86 -11.40 2.94
N GLU A 56 2.80 -12.73 2.90
CA GLU A 56 1.54 -13.45 2.68
C GLU A 56 0.50 -13.19 3.77
N GLU A 57 0.92 -13.02 5.03
CA GLU A 57 0.02 -12.68 6.14
C GLU A 57 -0.62 -11.30 5.95
N ILE A 58 0.17 -10.31 5.52
CA ILE A 58 -0.34 -8.98 5.15
C ILE A 58 -1.31 -9.08 3.97
N ILE A 59 -0.95 -9.82 2.92
CA ILE A 59 -1.80 -9.97 1.74
C ILE A 59 -3.16 -10.58 2.10
N GLN A 60 -3.17 -11.65 2.90
CA GLN A 60 -4.43 -12.27 3.36
C GLN A 60 -5.26 -11.31 4.21
N THR A 61 -4.62 -10.57 5.12
CA THR A 61 -5.29 -9.55 5.95
C THR A 61 -5.92 -8.46 5.08
N VAL A 62 -5.21 -8.02 4.04
CA VAL A 62 -5.71 -7.00 3.12
C VAL A 62 -6.90 -7.50 2.32
N ILE A 63 -6.84 -8.72 1.79
CA ILE A 63 -7.95 -9.33 1.04
C ILE A 63 -9.19 -9.47 1.92
N ALA A 64 -9.03 -9.90 3.18
CA ALA A 64 -10.14 -10.07 4.12
C ALA A 64 -10.91 -8.77 4.40
N GLN A 65 -10.22 -7.63 4.36
CA GLN A 65 -10.82 -6.29 4.55
C GLN A 65 -11.49 -5.72 3.29
N GLN A 66 -11.38 -6.41 2.14
CA GLN A 66 -11.99 -6.05 0.85
C GLN A 66 -11.88 -4.55 0.45
N PRO A 67 -10.67 -3.96 0.43
CA PRO A 67 -10.49 -2.61 -0.06
C PRO A 67 -10.88 -2.48 -1.53
N LYS A 68 -11.24 -1.27 -1.95
CA LYS A 68 -11.55 -1.01 -3.37
C LYS A 68 -10.31 -1.12 -4.24
N LYS A 69 -9.17 -0.62 -3.74
CA LYS A 69 -7.87 -0.71 -4.41
C LYS A 69 -6.74 -0.96 -3.42
N VAL A 70 -5.74 -1.70 -3.88
CA VAL A 70 -4.48 -1.94 -3.17
C VAL A 70 -3.33 -1.47 -4.03
N ILE A 71 -2.40 -0.73 -3.43
CA ILE A 71 -1.19 -0.23 -4.09
C ILE A 71 0.01 -0.77 -3.30
N ALA A 72 0.95 -1.40 -4.00
CA ALA A 72 2.20 -1.88 -3.42
C ALA A 72 3.41 -1.32 -4.16
N LEU A 73 4.53 -1.16 -3.46
CA LEU A 73 5.79 -0.83 -4.12
C LEU A 73 6.41 -2.08 -4.74
N ASP A 74 6.91 -1.99 -5.97
CA ASP A 74 7.52 -3.11 -6.71
C ASP A 74 8.70 -3.72 -5.93
N ARG A 75 9.49 -2.85 -5.28
CA ARG A 75 10.61 -3.25 -4.43
C ARG A 75 10.21 -4.23 -3.31
N LEU A 76 8.95 -4.25 -2.87
CA LEU A 76 8.51 -5.19 -1.82
C LEU A 76 8.53 -6.64 -2.30
N PHE A 77 8.52 -6.88 -3.61
CA PHE A 77 8.59 -8.21 -4.19
C PHE A 77 10.02 -8.68 -4.43
N ASN A 78 11.05 -7.84 -4.29
CA ASN A 78 12.47 -8.20 -4.44
C ASN A 78 12.77 -9.01 -5.74
N GLY A 79 12.10 -8.71 -6.84
CA GLY A 79 12.25 -9.45 -8.11
C GLY A 79 11.62 -10.86 -8.10
N ASN A 80 10.84 -11.21 -7.08
CA ASN A 80 10.06 -12.44 -7.05
C ASN A 80 8.76 -12.28 -7.84
N ASP A 81 8.88 -12.41 -9.17
CA ASP A 81 7.77 -12.27 -10.10
C ASP A 81 6.65 -13.29 -9.86
N ALA A 82 7.00 -14.50 -9.37
CA ALA A 82 6.01 -15.51 -9.02
C ALA A 82 5.12 -15.02 -7.86
N ARG A 83 5.71 -14.44 -6.81
CA ARG A 83 4.93 -13.90 -5.68
C ARG A 83 4.11 -12.69 -6.08
N LYS A 84 4.65 -11.80 -6.92
CA LYS A 84 3.91 -10.66 -7.48
C LYS A 84 2.69 -11.14 -8.27
N LYS A 85 2.89 -12.10 -9.18
CA LYS A 85 1.81 -12.64 -10.00
C LYS A 85 0.74 -13.34 -9.16
N ASN A 86 1.15 -14.12 -8.17
CA ASN A 86 0.20 -14.77 -7.25
C ASN A 86 -0.60 -13.74 -6.45
N THR A 87 0.02 -12.63 -6.04
CA THR A 87 -0.67 -11.55 -5.33
C THR A 87 -1.68 -10.85 -6.25
N GLU A 88 -1.29 -10.55 -7.49
CA GLU A 88 -2.20 -10.01 -8.52
C GLU A 88 -3.43 -10.90 -8.73
N LEU A 89 -3.23 -12.20 -8.89
CA LEU A 89 -4.32 -13.16 -9.09
C LEU A 89 -5.26 -13.23 -7.89
N GLN A 90 -4.71 -13.32 -6.67
CA GLN A 90 -5.54 -13.36 -5.44
C GLN A 90 -6.39 -12.11 -5.26
N MET A 91 -5.83 -10.92 -5.56
CA MET A 91 -6.58 -9.66 -5.49
C MET A 91 -7.67 -9.61 -6.56
N GLN A 92 -7.36 -10.06 -7.78
CA GLN A 92 -8.32 -10.13 -8.87
C GLN A 92 -9.50 -11.06 -8.54
N ASP A 93 -9.22 -12.24 -7.98
CA ASP A 93 -10.24 -13.21 -7.57
C ASP A 93 -11.14 -12.65 -6.45
N ALA A 94 -10.58 -11.80 -5.58
CA ALA A 94 -11.32 -11.08 -4.54
C ALA A 94 -12.06 -9.82 -5.05
N GLY A 95 -11.97 -9.49 -6.35
CA GLY A 95 -12.58 -8.28 -6.93
C GLY A 95 -11.89 -6.96 -6.55
N ILE A 96 -10.65 -7.04 -6.06
CA ILE A 96 -9.84 -5.90 -5.60
C ILE A 96 -8.95 -5.43 -6.76
N THR A 97 -8.93 -4.13 -7.03
CA THR A 97 -7.98 -3.58 -8.02
C THR A 97 -6.59 -3.46 -7.41
N PHE A 98 -5.60 -4.14 -7.97
CA PHE A 98 -4.22 -4.13 -7.47
C PHE A 98 -3.27 -3.41 -8.44
N PHE A 99 -2.45 -2.52 -7.91
CA PHE A 99 -1.40 -1.81 -8.66
C PHE A 99 -0.05 -1.98 -7.97
N VAL A 100 0.99 -2.17 -8.78
CA VAL A 100 2.38 -2.15 -8.35
C VAL A 100 3.07 -0.95 -8.97
N ILE A 101 3.82 -0.18 -8.17
CA ILE A 101 4.52 1.05 -8.59
C ILE A 101 6.00 1.04 -8.25
#